data_AF-X1KY58-F1
#
_entry.id   AF-X1KY58-F1
#
_cell.length_a   1.000
_cell.length_b   1.000
_cell.length_c   1.000
_cell.angle_alpha   90.00
_cell.angle_beta   90.00
_cell.angle_gamma   90.00
#
_symmetry.space_group_name_H-M   'P 1'
#
loop_
_entity.id
_entity.type
_entity.pdbx_description
1 polymer ?
#
loop_
_entity_poly.entity_id
_entity_poly.type
_entity_poly.pdbx_seq_one_letter_code
_entity_poly.pdbx_strand_id
1 'polypeptide(L)' 'MLEFLSLKPESFGLDFSDLSLKIIKLKKKGKFLSLASWGEVKIKPGIIEEGEIKNETALVEI' A
#
# COMPACT_ATOMS: atom_id res chain seq x y z
N MET A 1 -7.90 -4.66 -25.45
CA MET A 1 -8.29 -5.98 -24.92
C MET A 1 -8.82 -5.73 -23.52
N LEU A 2 -9.97 -6.28 -23.14
CA LEU A 2 -10.63 -5.99 -21.86
C LEU A 2 -9.72 -6.47 -20.71
N GLU A 3 -8.80 -5.64 -20.23
CA GLU A 3 -7.92 -5.95 -19.09
C GLU A 3 -8.72 -6.38 -17.85
N PHE A 4 -9.97 -5.92 -17.75
CA PHE A 4 -10.95 -6.34 -16.75
C PHE A 4 -11.25 -7.85 -16.73
N LEU A 5 -11.10 -8.57 -17.86
CA LEU A 5 -11.28 -10.02 -17.93
C LEU A 5 -9.97 -10.80 -17.66
N SER A 6 -8.90 -10.09 -17.28
CA SER A 6 -7.64 -10.71 -16.88
C SER A 6 -7.81 -11.47 -15.57
N LEU A 7 -7.41 -12.75 -15.55
CA LEU A 7 -7.29 -13.56 -14.33
C LEU A 7 -6.08 -13.16 -13.46
N LYS A 8 -5.32 -12.14 -13.88
CA LYS A 8 -4.16 -11.61 -13.15
C LYS A 8 -4.53 -10.21 -12.64
N PRO A 9 -5.05 -10.09 -11.40
CA PRO A 9 -5.27 -8.79 -10.80
C PRO A 9 -3.95 -8.04 -10.67
N GLU A 10 -3.99 -6.72 -10.81
CA GLU A 10 -2.85 -5.87 -10.53
C GLU A 10 -2.59 -5.84 -9.02
N SER A 11 -1.31 -5.92 -8.63
CA SER A 11 -0.89 -5.78 -7.24
C SER A 11 -0.44 -4.36 -6.91
N PHE A 12 -0.51 -4.02 -5.63
CA PHE A 12 0.11 -2.83 -5.05
C PHE A 12 0.88 -3.25 -3.79
N GLY A 13 1.88 -2.45 -3.41
CA GLY A 13 2.59 -2.60 -2.15
C GLY A 13 1.98 -1.68 -1.10
N LEU A 14 1.84 -2.19 0.11
CA LEU A 14 1.45 -1.44 1.29
C LEU A 14 2.48 -1.72 2.38
N ASP A 15 3.12 -0.66 2.87
CA ASP A 15 4.15 -0.67 3.90
C ASP A 15 3.58 -0.06 5.19
N PHE A 16 3.79 -0.77 6.29
CA PHE A 16 3.31 -0.43 7.62
C PHE A 16 4.52 -0.06 8.48
N SER A 17 4.48 1.13 9.09
CA SER A 17 5.50 1.57 10.04
C SER A 17 4.84 2.31 11.20
N ASP A 18 5.52 2.39 12.33
CA ASP A 18 5.04 3.02 13.57
C ASP A 18 4.52 4.45 13.38
N LEU A 19 5.01 5.17 12.37
CA LEU A 19 4.70 6.58 12.15
C LEU A 19 4.02 6.88 10.81
N SER A 20 3.92 5.92 9.90
CA SER A 20 3.31 6.14 8.58
C SER A 20 2.82 4.86 7.91
N LEU A 21 1.81 5.00 7.05
CA LEU A 21 1.46 4.01 6.03
C LEU A 21 1.89 4.53 4.67
N LYS A 22 2.43 3.64 3.84
CA LYS A 22 2.94 3.96 2.51
C LYS A 22 2.36 3.00 1.49
N ILE A 23 1.81 3.54 0.40
CA ILE A 23 1.23 2.73 -0.69
C ILE A 23 1.95 3.00 -2.00
N ILE A 24 2.32 1.93 -2.71
CA ILE A 24 2.95 2.02 -4.03
C ILE A 24 2.20 1.15 -5.05
N LYS A 25 1.94 1.71 -6.22
CA LYS A 25 1.48 0.95 -7.38
C LYS A 25 2.51 1.06 -8.49
N LEU A 26 2.99 -0.09 -8.96
CA LEU A 26 3.88 -0.18 -10.12
C LEU A 26 3.10 -0.74 -11.31
N LYS A 27 3.42 -0.27 -12.51
CA LYS A 27 2.90 -0.84 -13.76
C LYS A 27 4.04 -1.33 -14.62
N LYS A 28 3.81 -2.45 -15.30
CA LYS A 28 4.77 -3.03 -16.22
C LYS A 28 4.80 -2.23 -17.53
N LYS A 29 5.99 -1.83 -17.96
CA LYS A 29 6.23 -1.16 -19.24
C LYS A 29 7.25 -1.98 -20.03
N GLY A 30 6.75 -2.95 -20.80
CA GLY A 30 7.58 -3.93 -21.50
C GLY A 30 8.36 -4.82 -20.53
N LYS A 31 9.69 -4.73 -20.56
CA LYS A 31 10.59 -5.44 -19.61
C LYS A 31 10.86 -4.66 -18.33
N PHE A 32 10.39 -3.43 -18.22
CA PHE A 32 10.67 -2.54 -17.10
C PHE A 32 9.44 -2.34 -16.22
N LEU A 33 9.66 -1.80 -15.03
CA LEU A 33 8.62 -1.29 -14.16
C LEU A 33 8.63 0.24 -14.22
N SER A 34 7.45 0.83 -14.09
CA SER A 34 7.28 2.27 -13.94
C SER A 34 6.36 2.55 -12.77
N LEU A 35 6.63 3.64 -12.04
CA LEU A 35 5.74 4.09 -10.98
C LEU A 35 4.40 4.51 -11.58
N ALA A 36 3.31 3.91 -11.09
CA ALA A 36 1.96 4.29 -11.48
C ALA A 36 1.34 5.23 -10.45
N SER A 37 1.55 4.97 -9.16
CA SER A 37 1.10 5.83 -8.06
C SER A 37 1.94 5.60 -6.81
N TRP A 38 2.02 6.63 -5.96
CA TRP A 38 2.65 6.60 -4.65
C TRP A 38 1.84 7.48 -3.68
N GLY A 39 1.72 7.05 -2.44
CA GLY A 39 1.11 7.83 -1.38
C GLY A 39 1.73 7.50 -0.02
N GLU A 40 1.72 8.50 0.86
CA GLU A 40 2.14 8.36 2.25
C GLU A 40 1.17 9.13 3.14
N VAL A 41 0.77 8.49 4.24
CA VAL A 41 -0.05 9.11 5.28
C VAL A 41 0.62 8.88 6.63
N LYS A 42 0.73 9.95 7.43
CA LYS A 42 1.25 9.86 8.79
C LYS A 42 0.18 9.25 9.69
N ILE A 43 0.58 8.34 10.57
CA ILE A 43 -0.32 7.75 11.55
C ILE A 43 -0.02 8.30 12.94
N LYS A 44 -1.02 8.24 13.82
CA LYS A 44 -0.83 8.64 15.22
C LYS A 44 0.01 7.57 15.94
N PRO A 45 0.93 7.98 16.83
CA PRO A 45 1.60 7.04 17.74
C PRO A 45 0.58 6.20 18.51
N GLY A 46 0.91 4.94 18.78
CA GLY A 46 0.03 4.00 19.46
C GLY A 46 -0.93 3.22 18.56
N ILE A 47 -0.97 3.49 17.25
CA ILE A 47 -1.68 2.62 16.29
C ILE A 47 -0.80 1.42 15.92
N ILE A 48 0.47 1.69 15.64
CA ILE A 48 1.52 0.69 15.43
C ILE A 48 2.70 1.08 16.32
N GLU A 49 3.25 0.11 17.05
CA GLU A 49 4.42 0.30 17.91
C GLU A 49 5.33 -0.91 17.81
N GLU A 50 6.62 -0.65 17.59
CA GLU A 50 7.66 -1.68 17.46
C GLU A 50 7.34 -2.72 16.38
N GLY A 51 6.69 -2.30 15.29
CA GLY A 51 6.26 -3.17 14.20
C GLY A 51 5.01 -4.01 14.49
N GLU A 52 4.34 -3.81 15.63
CA GLU A 52 3.09 -4.48 15.97
C GLU A 52 1.88 -3.54 15.89
N ILE A 53 0.78 -4.01 15.28
CA ILE A 53 -0.48 -3.26 15.26
C ILE A 53 -1.12 -3.36 16.65
N LYS A 54 -1.24 -2.21 17.33
CA LYS A 54 -1.84 -2.12 18.67
C LYS A 54 -3.33 -1.74 18.61
N ASN A 55 -3.76 -1.05 17.55
CA ASN A 55 -5.14 -0.62 17.37
C ASN A 55 -5.63 -0.84 15.93
N GLU A 56 -6.24 -2.00 15.68
CA GLU A 56 -6.75 -2.38 14.36
C GLU A 56 -7.88 -1.47 13.87
N THR A 57 -8.83 -1.12 14.75
CA THR A 57 -9.96 -0.25 14.39
C THR A 57 -9.47 1.11 13.92
N ALA A 58 -8.51 1.71 14.63
CA ALA A 58 -7.93 2.98 14.23
C ALA A 58 -7.13 2.89 12.93
N LEU A 59 -6.50 1.74 12.65
CA LEU A 59 -5.71 1.51 11.45
C LEU A 59 -6.57 1.39 10.18
N VAL A 60 -7.74 0.74 10.28
CA VAL A 60 -8.67 0.53 9.15
C VAL A 60 -9.31 1.83 8.65
N GLU A 61 -9.41 2.84 9.51
CA GLU A 61 -10.00 4.16 9.20
C GLU A 61 -9.03 5.13 8.51
N ILE A 62 -7.77 4.71 8.28
CA ILE A 62 -6.71 5.51 7.63
C ILE A 62 -6.67 5.21 6.13
#